data_AF-A0A412HM48-F1
#
_entry.id   AF-A0A412HM48-F1
#
_cell.length_a   1.000
_cell.length_b   1.000
_cell.length_c   1.000
_cell.angle_alpha   90.00
_cell.angle_beta   90.00
_cell.angle_gamma   90.00
#
_symmetry.space_group_name_H-M   'P 1'
#
loop_
_entity.id
_entity.type
_entity.pdbx_description
1 polymer ?
#
loop_
_entity_poly.entity_id
_entity_poly.type
_entity_poly.pdbx_seq_one_letter_code
_entity_poly.pdbx_strand_id
1 'polypeptide(L)'
;MYSLSPEALCVAVAREVGCIQAFALAQELCPKISLSDRGKYLPPYTSPVTNKLAKDKDQPADVGYFEVEPVLMPDRLADYLAVYKGNTAKQLQRLCPYLSENLRSPMECIMLALFSLPFSYGGFACGPFKTDYKIEFDDRAQAISGMPHAVCDAYQEAARFDLEYNGELGHSSRKGRIHDEKRNTGLITMGIEVATVNNEMLCDMEAMEALAWRMHQRMRKRYRNRVDARRKKQEALLNTLRACFGLKPV
;
A
#
# COMPACT_ATOMS: atom_id res chain seq x y z
N MET A 1 30.84 5.42 -6.52
CA MET A 1 29.44 5.03 -6.25
C MET A 1 28.95 4.32 -7.49
N TYR A 2 28.52 3.06 -7.38
CA TYR A 2 27.86 2.38 -8.48
C TYR A 2 26.57 3.15 -8.79
N SER A 3 26.49 3.81 -9.95
CA SER A 3 25.32 4.61 -10.35
C SER A 3 24.10 3.75 -10.74
N LEU A 4 24.06 2.49 -10.30
CA LEU A 4 23.18 1.44 -10.79
C LEU A 4 22.49 0.62 -9.68
N SER A 5 22.69 0.96 -8.39
CA SER A 5 21.95 0.27 -7.33
C SER A 5 20.56 0.90 -7.14
N PRO A 6 19.49 0.10 -6.91
CA PRO A 6 18.16 0.61 -6.60
C PRO A 6 18.15 1.61 -5.44
N GLU A 7 18.97 1.38 -4.42
CA GLU A 7 19.10 2.26 -3.25
C GLU A 7 19.69 3.63 -3.63
N ALA A 8 20.73 3.64 -4.47
CA ALA A 8 21.32 4.86 -4.96
C ALA A 8 20.34 5.68 -5.83
N LEU A 9 19.49 4.98 -6.61
CA LEU A 9 18.42 5.60 -7.39
C LEU A 9 17.38 6.26 -6.48
N CYS A 10 16.92 5.57 -5.43
CA CYS A 10 16.00 6.16 -4.46
C CYS A 10 16.57 7.43 -3.82
N VAL A 11 17.87 7.45 -3.49
CA VAL A 11 18.54 8.66 -2.96
C VAL A 11 18.61 9.78 -4.00
N ALA A 12 18.90 9.46 -5.27
CA ALA A 12 18.93 10.44 -6.35
C ALA A 12 17.55 11.08 -6.56
N VAL A 13 16.49 10.27 -6.66
CA VAL A 13 15.11 10.76 -6.78
C VAL A 13 14.71 11.59 -5.56
N ALA A 14 15.12 11.17 -4.36
CA ALA A 14 14.80 11.91 -3.13
C ALA A 14 15.42 13.32 -3.13
N ARG A 15 16.58 13.49 -3.78
CA ARG A 15 17.29 14.77 -3.89
C ARG A 15 16.68 15.68 -4.94
N GLU A 16 16.37 15.12 -6.11
CA GLU A 16 15.93 15.89 -7.28
C GLU A 16 14.43 16.20 -7.24
N VAL A 17 13.62 15.25 -6.77
CA VAL A 17 12.15 15.31 -6.90
C VAL A 17 11.45 15.32 -5.54
N GLY A 18 12.02 14.65 -4.54
CA GLY A 18 11.53 14.67 -3.16
C GLY A 18 11.36 13.29 -2.54
N CYS A 19 11.26 13.25 -1.21
CA CYS A 19 11.23 11.99 -0.45
C CYS A 19 9.96 11.16 -0.66
N ILE A 20 8.82 11.78 -0.99
CA ILE A 20 7.58 11.03 -1.27
C ILE A 20 7.68 10.32 -2.62
N GLN A 21 8.24 10.96 -3.63
CA GLN A 21 8.48 10.35 -4.94
C GLN A 21 9.51 9.23 -4.83
N ALA A 22 10.56 9.42 -4.03
CA ALA A 22 11.51 8.35 -3.74
C ALA A 22 10.89 7.19 -2.95
N PHE A 23 9.98 7.49 -2.02
CA PHE A 23 9.20 6.48 -1.32
C PHE A 23 8.29 5.72 -2.29
N ALA A 24 7.57 6.41 -3.19
CA ALA A 24 6.73 5.77 -4.20
C ALA A 24 7.56 4.86 -5.13
N LEU A 25 8.73 5.32 -5.56
CA LEU A 25 9.68 4.49 -6.31
C LEU A 25 10.12 3.27 -5.50
N ALA A 26 10.55 3.44 -4.24
CA ALA A 26 10.94 2.32 -3.40
C ALA A 26 9.76 1.35 -3.19
N GLN A 27 8.53 1.88 -3.07
CA GLN A 27 7.30 1.12 -2.95
C GLN A 27 6.85 0.49 -4.27
N GLU A 28 7.42 0.85 -5.42
CA GLU A 28 7.29 0.10 -6.67
C GLU A 28 8.36 -1.01 -6.74
N LEU A 29 9.57 -0.73 -6.27
CA LEU A 29 10.70 -1.67 -6.36
C LEU A 29 10.67 -2.81 -5.30
N CYS A 30 9.95 -2.62 -4.19
CA CYS A 30 9.81 -3.60 -3.11
C CYS A 30 8.69 -4.65 -3.29
N PRO A 31 7.53 -4.32 -3.88
CA PRO A 31 6.46 -5.29 -4.13
C PRO A 31 6.66 -6.08 -5.42
N LYS A 32 5.70 -6.97 -5.66
CA LYS A 32 5.67 -7.80 -6.88
C LYS A 32 5.03 -7.07 -8.06
N ILE A 33 5.10 -5.74 -8.14
CA ILE A 33 4.48 -4.97 -9.22
C ILE A 33 5.45 -3.97 -9.84
N SER A 34 5.36 -3.79 -11.16
CA SER A 34 6.07 -2.72 -11.89
C SER A 34 5.13 -2.05 -12.86
N LEU A 35 5.29 -0.75 -13.06
CA LEU A 35 4.63 0.01 -14.11
C LEU A 35 5.10 -0.45 -15.49
N SER A 36 4.16 -0.53 -16.44
CA SER A 36 4.51 -0.64 -17.86
C SER A 36 5.10 0.68 -18.35
N ASP A 37 6.17 0.62 -19.13
CA ASP A 37 6.56 1.77 -19.96
C ASP A 37 5.37 2.20 -20.82
N ARG A 38 5.05 3.50 -20.83
CA ARG A 38 3.90 4.11 -21.54
C ARG A 38 4.02 4.04 -23.07
N GLY A 39 4.51 2.94 -23.63
CA GLY A 39 4.62 2.65 -25.06
C GLY A 39 5.40 3.66 -25.90
N LYS A 40 6.07 4.66 -25.29
CA LYS A 40 6.69 5.77 -26.03
C LYS A 40 8.12 5.49 -26.48
N TYR A 41 8.88 4.70 -25.72
CA TYR A 41 10.31 4.48 -25.96
C TYR A 41 10.67 3.02 -26.25
N LEU A 42 9.74 2.10 -26.02
CA LEU A 42 9.85 0.71 -26.42
C LEU A 42 8.61 0.39 -27.26
N PRO A 43 8.73 -0.28 -28.43
CA PRO A 43 7.57 -0.93 -29.05
C PRO A 43 6.89 -1.77 -27.96
N PRO A 44 5.56 -1.95 -27.96
CA PRO A 44 4.85 -2.67 -26.91
C PRO A 44 5.60 -3.96 -26.65
N TYR A 45 6.38 -3.97 -25.56
CA TYR A 45 7.21 -5.09 -25.25
C TYR A 45 6.16 -6.16 -25.03
N THR A 46 6.13 -7.18 -25.89
CA THR A 46 5.46 -8.44 -25.57
C THR A 46 6.24 -9.00 -24.41
N SER A 47 6.07 -8.37 -23.24
CA SER A 47 6.61 -8.85 -22.01
C SER A 47 6.06 -10.25 -21.89
N PRO A 48 6.91 -11.27 -21.69
CA PRO A 48 6.42 -12.60 -21.36
C PRO A 48 5.59 -12.57 -20.07
N VAL A 49 5.65 -11.46 -19.30
CA VAL A 49 4.77 -11.19 -18.19
C VAL A 49 3.40 -10.77 -18.70
N THR A 50 2.49 -11.74 -18.73
CA THR A 50 1.05 -11.49 -18.88
C THR A 50 0.61 -10.42 -17.87
N ASN A 51 -0.12 -9.40 -18.32
CA ASN A 51 -0.82 -8.48 -17.42
C ASN A 51 -1.88 -9.28 -16.66
N LYS A 52 -1.52 -9.81 -15.49
CA LYS A 52 -2.39 -10.62 -14.63
C LYS A 52 -3.23 -9.77 -13.68
N LEU A 53 -2.93 -8.47 -13.58
CA LEU A 53 -3.56 -7.57 -12.65
C LEU A 53 -4.70 -6.83 -13.34
N ALA A 54 -5.86 -6.81 -12.68
CA ALA A 54 -7.02 -6.10 -13.20
C ALA A 54 -6.71 -4.60 -13.32
N LYS A 55 -7.08 -4.00 -14.46
CA LYS A 55 -7.01 -2.55 -14.62
C LYS A 55 -8.07 -1.88 -13.77
N ASP A 56 -7.65 -0.89 -12.99
CA ASP A 56 -8.58 0.00 -12.31
C ASP A 56 -9.15 1.03 -13.29
N LYS A 57 -10.37 1.53 -13.04
CA LYS A 57 -11.09 2.46 -13.93
C LYS A 57 -10.32 3.75 -14.19
N ASP A 58 -9.53 4.18 -13.20
CA ASP A 58 -8.69 5.37 -13.27
C ASP A 58 -7.40 5.20 -14.05
N GLN A 59 -7.06 3.97 -14.45
CA GLN A 59 -5.83 3.69 -15.18
C GLN A 59 -5.97 4.11 -16.65
N PRO A 60 -5.06 4.94 -17.17
CA PRO A 60 -4.99 5.21 -18.60
C PRO A 60 -4.87 3.93 -19.43
N ALA A 61 -5.40 3.93 -20.65
CA ALA A 61 -5.36 2.76 -21.53
C ALA A 61 -3.94 2.27 -21.85
N ASP A 62 -2.97 3.19 -21.86
CA ASP A 62 -1.54 2.99 -22.12
C ASP A 62 -0.71 2.69 -20.87
N VAL A 63 -1.34 2.64 -19.68
CA VAL A 63 -0.71 2.24 -18.43
C VAL A 63 -1.24 0.87 -18.02
N GLY A 64 -0.34 -0.05 -17.71
CA GLY A 64 -0.62 -1.37 -17.16
C GLY A 64 0.38 -1.72 -16.07
N TYR A 65 0.10 -2.82 -15.35
CA TYR A 65 0.94 -3.33 -14.28
C TYR A 65 1.31 -4.77 -14.55
N PHE A 66 2.52 -5.14 -14.16
CA PHE A 66 3.04 -6.47 -14.35
C PHE A 66 3.52 -7.03 -13.02
N GLU A 67 3.27 -8.33 -12.83
CA GLU A 67 3.83 -9.05 -11.71
C GLU A 67 5.34 -9.24 -11.95
N VAL A 68 6.19 -8.70 -11.07
CA VAL A 68 7.65 -8.80 -11.20
C VAL A 68 8.27 -9.31 -9.92
N GLU A 69 9.50 -9.82 -10.01
CA GLU A 69 10.30 -10.07 -8.81
C GLU A 69 10.77 -8.74 -8.21
N PRO A 70 10.65 -8.54 -6.88
CA PRO A 70 11.15 -7.35 -6.21
C PRO A 70 12.65 -7.13 -6.46
N VAL A 71 13.02 -5.89 -6.77
CA VAL A 71 14.42 -5.49 -7.06
C VAL A 71 15.05 -4.78 -5.85
N LEU A 72 14.23 -4.35 -4.89
CA LEU A 72 14.67 -3.70 -3.66
C LEU A 72 14.04 -4.38 -2.43
N MET A 73 14.79 -4.49 -1.34
CA MET A 73 14.27 -4.92 -0.04
C MET A 73 14.28 -3.74 0.93
N PRO A 74 13.25 -3.53 1.77
CA PRO A 74 13.20 -2.42 2.73
C PRO A 74 14.45 -2.34 3.62
N ASP A 75 14.93 -3.49 4.13
CA ASP A 75 16.11 -3.57 4.98
C ASP A 75 17.39 -3.15 4.25
N ARG A 76 17.55 -3.54 2.97
CA ARG A 76 18.71 -3.14 2.16
C ARG A 76 18.75 -1.63 1.93
N LEU A 77 17.59 -1.02 1.67
CA LEU A 77 17.50 0.43 1.57
C LEU A 77 17.85 1.09 2.92
N ALA A 78 17.33 0.57 4.02
CA ALA A 78 17.62 1.11 5.35
C ALA A 78 19.11 1.04 5.70
N ASP A 79 19.78 -0.09 5.41
CA ASP A 79 21.21 -0.29 5.60
C ASP A 79 22.04 0.67 4.74
N TYR A 80 21.68 0.81 3.46
CA TYR A 80 22.33 1.75 2.57
C TYR A 80 22.22 3.20 3.06
N LEU A 81 21.03 3.60 3.53
CA LEU A 81 20.79 4.94 4.05
C LEU A 81 21.47 5.20 5.39
N ALA A 82 21.70 4.17 6.20
CA ALA A 82 22.37 4.30 7.50
C ALA A 82 23.83 4.76 7.36
N VAL A 83 24.51 4.33 6.30
CA VAL A 83 25.90 4.74 6.00
C VAL A 83 25.97 6.02 5.16
N TYR A 84 24.87 6.42 4.53
CA TYR A 84 24.83 7.56 3.62
C TYR A 84 24.64 8.90 4.36
N LYS A 85 25.53 9.87 4.10
CA LYS A 85 25.47 11.19 4.75
C LYS A 85 24.55 12.15 3.99
N GLY A 86 23.63 12.79 4.71
CA GLY A 86 22.83 13.91 4.20
C GLY A 86 21.43 13.98 4.80
N ASN A 87 20.81 15.16 4.76
CA ASN A 87 19.46 15.34 5.30
C ASN A 87 18.41 14.51 4.52
N THR A 88 18.54 14.46 3.19
CA THR A 88 17.65 13.67 2.33
C THR A 88 17.67 12.18 2.68
N ALA A 89 18.85 11.60 2.92
CA ALA A 89 18.95 10.19 3.32
C ALA A 89 18.31 9.93 4.68
N LYS A 90 18.48 10.85 5.65
CA LYS A 90 17.78 10.77 6.94
C LYS A 90 16.27 10.87 6.80
N GLN A 91 15.77 11.70 5.89
CA GLN A 91 14.33 11.82 5.62
C GLN A 91 13.78 10.55 4.98
N LEU A 92 14.47 9.99 4.00
CA LEU A 92 14.07 8.74 3.35
C LEU A 92 14.16 7.55 4.32
N GLN A 93 15.19 7.50 5.18
CA GLN A 93 15.36 6.45 6.19
C GLN A 93 14.17 6.41 7.16
N ARG A 94 13.56 7.56 7.49
CA ARG A 94 12.34 7.63 8.32
C ARG A 94 11.10 7.06 7.61
N LEU A 95 11.14 6.92 6.29
CA LEU A 95 10.05 6.36 5.49
C LEU A 95 10.19 4.84 5.28
N CYS A 96 11.41 4.29 5.39
CA CYS A 96 11.66 2.85 5.23
C CYS A 96 10.74 1.94 6.07
N PRO A 97 10.41 2.24 7.34
CA PRO A 97 9.50 1.40 8.12
C PRO A 97 8.06 1.31 7.58
N TYR A 98 7.70 2.13 6.60
CA TYR A 98 6.38 2.12 5.95
C TYR A 98 6.41 1.50 4.56
N LEU A 99 7.58 1.05 4.10
CA LEU A 99 7.67 0.27 2.88
C LEU A 99 7.04 -1.10 3.13
N SER A 100 6.24 -1.52 2.17
CA SER A 100 5.47 -2.76 2.25
C SER A 100 5.89 -3.71 1.16
N GLU A 101 5.97 -4.99 1.49
CA GLU A 101 6.32 -6.06 0.57
C GLU A 101 5.04 -6.73 0.02
N ASN A 102 5.17 -7.44 -1.11
CA ASN A 102 4.13 -8.30 -1.67
C ASN A 102 2.79 -7.63 -2.06
N LEU A 103 2.73 -6.30 -2.13
CA LEU A 103 1.58 -5.60 -2.72
C LEU A 103 1.41 -5.98 -4.20
N ARG A 104 0.15 -6.02 -4.64
CA ARG A 104 -0.29 -6.55 -5.93
C ARG A 104 -0.99 -5.50 -6.77
N SER A 105 -1.17 -4.30 -6.27
CA SER A 105 -1.68 -3.19 -7.06
C SER A 105 -1.14 -1.83 -6.62
N PRO A 106 -1.15 -0.83 -7.52
CA PRO A 106 -0.78 0.54 -7.17
C PRO A 106 -1.75 1.15 -6.18
N MET A 107 -3.02 0.75 -6.25
CA MET A 107 -4.03 1.23 -5.33
C MET A 107 -3.78 0.70 -3.91
N GLU A 108 -3.31 -0.54 -3.76
CA GLU A 108 -2.79 -1.04 -2.48
C GLU A 108 -1.60 -0.21 -2.01
N CYS A 109 -0.65 0.12 -2.91
CA CYS A 109 0.50 0.96 -2.56
C CYS A 109 0.06 2.34 -2.06
N ILE A 110 -0.88 2.98 -2.75
CA ILE A 110 -1.45 4.27 -2.39
C ILE A 110 -2.21 4.18 -1.06
N MET A 111 -3.07 3.18 -0.92
CA MET A 111 -3.88 2.94 0.28
C MET A 111 -2.98 2.74 1.51
N LEU A 112 -2.03 1.81 1.44
CA LEU A 112 -1.10 1.58 2.56
C LEU A 112 -0.27 2.82 2.85
N ALA A 113 0.22 3.53 1.84
CA ALA A 113 0.98 4.76 2.07
C ALA A 113 0.15 5.82 2.81
N LEU A 114 -1.10 6.04 2.39
CA LEU A 114 -2.01 6.98 3.04
C LEU A 114 -2.28 6.59 4.48
N PHE A 115 -2.59 5.32 4.77
CA PHE A 115 -2.86 4.89 6.14
C PHE A 115 -1.59 4.82 6.99
N SER A 116 -0.46 4.41 6.43
CA SER A 116 0.77 4.16 7.18
C SER A 116 1.54 5.42 7.52
N LEU A 117 1.70 6.32 6.55
CA LEU A 117 2.63 7.43 6.67
C LEU A 117 2.24 8.38 7.82
N PRO A 118 3.22 9.01 8.48
CA PRO A 118 2.94 9.99 9.51
C PRO A 118 2.15 11.19 8.97
N PHE A 119 1.38 11.82 9.84
CA PHE A 119 0.66 13.06 9.50
C PHE A 119 1.55 14.18 8.94
N SER A 120 2.84 14.21 9.28
CA SER A 120 3.79 15.20 8.74
C SER A 120 3.95 15.09 7.22
N TYR A 121 3.79 13.87 6.69
CA TYR A 121 3.86 13.51 5.27
C TYR A 121 2.50 13.46 4.58
N GLY A 122 1.41 13.74 5.31
CA GLY A 122 0.05 13.67 4.78
C GLY A 122 -0.66 12.34 4.99
N GLY A 123 -0.04 11.35 5.66
CA GLY A 123 -0.74 10.10 5.98
C GLY A 123 -1.57 10.17 7.27
N PHE A 124 -2.23 9.06 7.60
CA PHE A 124 -3.12 8.92 8.76
C PHE A 124 -2.44 8.35 10.02
N ALA A 125 -1.14 8.02 9.94
CA ALA A 125 -0.35 7.48 11.04
C ALA A 125 -0.98 6.24 11.72
N CYS A 126 -1.54 5.35 10.92
CA CYS A 126 -2.16 4.09 11.34
C CYS A 126 -1.23 2.87 11.17
N GLY A 127 -0.05 3.05 10.57
CA GLY A 127 0.93 1.99 10.37
C GLY A 127 1.94 1.84 11.52
N PRO A 128 2.96 0.99 11.34
CA PRO A 128 3.17 0.13 10.17
C PRO A 128 2.16 -1.03 10.11
N PHE A 129 1.94 -1.58 8.91
CA PHE A 129 1.09 -2.74 8.67
C PHE A 129 1.95 -3.96 8.33
N LYS A 130 1.46 -5.16 8.68
CA LYS A 130 2.02 -6.42 8.19
C LYS A 130 1.26 -6.80 6.91
N THR A 131 1.95 -6.90 5.79
CA THR A 131 1.35 -7.34 4.52
C THR A 131 1.51 -8.84 4.31
N ASP A 132 0.61 -9.44 3.53
CA ASP A 132 0.58 -10.89 3.27
C ASP A 132 0.64 -11.72 4.58
N TYR A 133 0.00 -11.21 5.64
CA TYR A 133 0.17 -11.71 6.99
C TYR A 133 -0.82 -12.83 7.29
N LYS A 134 -0.30 -14.03 7.56
CA LYS A 134 -1.11 -15.19 7.91
C LYS A 134 -1.53 -15.16 9.38
N ILE A 135 -2.84 -15.23 9.62
CA ILE A 135 -3.45 -15.36 10.94
C ILE A 135 -4.06 -16.76 11.07
N GLU A 136 -3.45 -17.59 11.90
CA GLU A 136 -4.02 -18.88 12.29
C GLU A 136 -5.28 -18.66 13.15
N PHE A 137 -6.35 -19.39 12.85
CA PHE A 137 -7.59 -19.29 13.60
C PHE A 137 -7.53 -20.12 14.88
N ASP A 138 -8.08 -19.59 15.98
CA ASP A 138 -8.28 -20.36 17.20
C ASP A 138 -9.41 -21.40 17.04
N ASP A 139 -9.52 -22.35 17.98
CA ASP A 139 -10.51 -23.43 17.92
C ASP A 139 -11.94 -22.92 17.69
N ARG A 140 -12.28 -21.76 18.28
CA ARG A 140 -13.61 -21.16 18.14
C ARG A 140 -13.81 -20.60 16.74
N ALA A 141 -12.85 -19.85 16.22
CA ALA A 141 -12.89 -19.29 14.88
C ALA A 141 -12.88 -20.40 13.82
N GLN A 142 -12.11 -21.47 14.01
CA GLN A 142 -12.13 -22.65 13.13
C GLN A 142 -13.50 -23.34 13.15
N ALA A 143 -14.08 -23.56 14.34
CA ALA A 143 -15.40 -24.21 14.46
C ALA A 143 -16.53 -23.42 13.78
N ILE A 144 -16.49 -22.08 13.83
CA ILE A 144 -17.53 -21.22 13.25
C ILE A 144 -17.30 -21.01 11.75
N SER A 145 -16.07 -20.69 11.33
CA SER A 145 -15.77 -20.38 9.93
C SER A 145 -15.58 -21.63 9.05
N GLY A 146 -15.15 -22.75 9.65
CA GLY A 146 -14.66 -23.92 8.93
C GLY A 146 -13.34 -23.66 8.18
N MET A 147 -12.60 -22.60 8.52
CA MET A 147 -11.30 -22.27 7.93
C MET A 147 -10.19 -22.36 8.98
N PRO A 148 -8.98 -22.81 8.60
CA PRO A 148 -7.86 -22.91 9.53
C PRO A 148 -7.13 -21.57 9.72
N HIS A 149 -7.16 -20.68 8.73
CA HIS A 149 -6.46 -19.40 8.76
C HIS A 149 -7.04 -18.41 7.75
N ALA A 150 -6.61 -17.15 7.87
CA ALA A 150 -6.77 -16.11 6.85
C ALA A 150 -5.41 -15.48 6.53
N VAL A 151 -5.25 -14.99 5.31
CA VAL A 151 -4.14 -14.11 4.93
C VAL A 151 -4.69 -12.70 4.77
N CYS A 152 -4.10 -11.76 5.49
CA CYS A 152 -4.47 -10.34 5.52
C CYS A 152 -3.60 -9.53 4.57
N ASP A 153 -4.22 -8.67 3.77
CA ASP A 153 -3.51 -7.80 2.83
C ASP A 153 -2.70 -6.74 3.57
N ALA A 154 -3.29 -6.14 4.61
CA ALA A 154 -2.64 -5.13 5.44
C ALA A 154 -3.17 -5.19 6.88
N TYR A 155 -2.48 -5.95 7.72
CA TYR A 155 -2.85 -6.15 9.11
C TYR A 155 -2.20 -5.14 10.05
N GLN A 156 -3.01 -4.35 10.76
CA GLN A 156 -2.60 -3.55 11.90
C GLN A 156 -2.88 -4.29 13.20
N GLU A 157 -1.82 -4.87 13.76
CA GLU A 157 -1.84 -5.69 14.97
C GLU A 157 -2.40 -4.94 16.19
N ALA A 158 -1.99 -3.69 16.43
CA ALA A 158 -2.45 -2.93 17.60
C ALA A 158 -3.94 -2.57 17.52
N ALA A 159 -4.47 -2.42 16.31
CA ALA A 159 -5.89 -2.18 16.09
C ALA A 159 -6.68 -3.50 15.98
N ARG A 160 -6.01 -4.65 15.76
CA ARG A 160 -6.60 -5.90 15.29
C ARG A 160 -7.55 -5.59 14.13
N PHE A 161 -6.99 -5.04 13.06
CA PHE A 161 -7.71 -4.49 11.93
C PHE A 161 -7.00 -4.90 10.63
N ASP A 162 -7.74 -5.45 9.69
CA ASP A 162 -7.27 -5.81 8.35
C ASP A 162 -7.86 -4.83 7.33
N LEU A 163 -7.01 -4.25 6.51
CA LEU A 163 -7.38 -3.28 5.50
C LEU A 163 -7.12 -3.88 4.12
N GLU A 164 -8.19 -4.04 3.33
CA GLU A 164 -8.15 -4.72 2.04
C GLU A 164 -8.50 -3.73 0.92
N TYR A 165 -7.86 -3.86 -0.23
CA TYR A 165 -8.26 -3.13 -1.43
C TYR A 165 -9.08 -4.04 -2.34
N ASN A 166 -10.26 -3.58 -2.76
CA ASN A 166 -11.09 -4.32 -3.71
C ASN A 166 -11.29 -3.49 -4.98
N GLY A 167 -10.64 -3.93 -6.06
CA GLY A 167 -10.81 -3.32 -7.39
C GLY A 167 -12.16 -3.68 -8.04
N GLU A 168 -12.58 -2.88 -9.01
CA GLU A 168 -13.92 -2.99 -9.63
C GLU A 168 -14.16 -4.28 -10.45
N LEU A 169 -13.10 -4.99 -10.88
CA LEU A 169 -13.18 -6.15 -11.78
C LEU A 169 -13.36 -7.51 -11.07
N GLY A 170 -13.74 -7.51 -9.79
CA GLY A 170 -14.03 -8.73 -9.03
C GLY A 170 -15.23 -9.51 -9.56
N HIS A 171 -15.05 -10.32 -10.61
CA HIS A 171 -15.99 -11.38 -10.97
C HIS A 171 -15.97 -12.48 -9.89
N SER A 172 -16.56 -12.17 -8.74
CA SER A 172 -16.64 -13.11 -7.63
C SER A 172 -17.60 -14.24 -8.00
N SER A 173 -17.04 -15.40 -8.34
CA SER A 173 -17.82 -16.63 -8.43
C SER A 173 -18.54 -16.86 -7.09
N ARG A 174 -19.70 -17.54 -7.11
CA ARG A 174 -20.42 -17.87 -5.87
C ARG A 174 -19.53 -18.56 -4.84
N LYS A 175 -18.58 -19.38 -5.29
CA LYS A 175 -17.61 -20.06 -4.42
C LYS A 175 -16.62 -19.09 -3.76
N GLY A 176 -16.16 -18.08 -4.48
CA GLY A 176 -15.29 -17.02 -3.92
C GLY A 176 -15.98 -16.26 -2.80
N ARG A 177 -17.21 -15.81 -3.02
CA ARG A 177 -17.99 -15.08 -1.99
C ARG A 177 -18.18 -15.90 -0.71
N ILE A 178 -18.53 -17.18 -0.82
CA ILE A 178 -18.69 -18.06 0.34
C ILE A 178 -17.37 -18.23 1.10
N HIS A 179 -16.25 -18.31 0.37
CA HIS A 179 -14.93 -18.40 0.98
C HIS A 179 -14.59 -17.12 1.76
N ASP A 180 -14.83 -15.96 1.17
CA ASP A 180 -14.54 -14.66 1.80
C ASP A 180 -15.45 -14.41 3.02
N GLU A 181 -16.73 -14.81 2.95
CA GLU A 181 -17.65 -14.78 4.08
C GLU A 181 -17.15 -15.64 5.25
N LYS A 182 -16.65 -16.85 4.98
CA LYS A 182 -16.07 -17.72 6.01
C LYS A 182 -14.80 -17.10 6.61
N ARG A 183 -13.92 -16.58 5.76
CA ARG A 183 -12.68 -15.91 6.17
C ARG A 183 -13.00 -14.77 7.13
N ASN A 184 -13.91 -13.88 6.73
CA ASN A 184 -14.32 -12.73 7.52
C ASN A 184 -15.01 -13.14 8.83
N THR A 185 -15.82 -14.20 8.80
CA THR A 185 -16.45 -14.76 10.01
C THR A 185 -15.41 -15.22 11.03
N GLY A 186 -14.34 -15.88 10.59
CA GLY A 186 -13.26 -16.31 11.48
C GLY A 186 -12.48 -15.13 12.07
N LEU A 187 -12.12 -14.13 11.24
CA LEU A 187 -11.43 -12.91 11.70
C LEU A 187 -12.28 -12.14 12.74
N ILE A 188 -13.56 -11.92 12.45
CA ILE A 188 -14.49 -11.25 13.38
C ILE A 188 -14.63 -12.03 14.69
N THR A 189 -14.69 -13.37 14.62
CA THR A 189 -14.73 -14.24 15.82
C THR A 189 -13.50 -14.03 16.70
N MET A 190 -12.33 -13.87 16.08
CA MET A 190 -11.11 -13.53 16.78
C MET A 190 -11.03 -12.06 17.19
N GLY A 191 -12.04 -11.23 16.93
CA GLY A 191 -12.07 -9.80 17.25
C GLY A 191 -11.27 -8.92 16.28
N ILE A 192 -10.93 -9.43 15.11
CA ILE A 192 -10.25 -8.69 14.03
C ILE A 192 -11.33 -8.09 13.13
N GLU A 193 -11.26 -6.77 12.94
CA GLU A 193 -12.17 -6.04 12.06
C GLU A 193 -11.57 -5.96 10.66
N VAL A 194 -12.36 -6.26 9.62
CA VAL A 194 -11.94 -6.17 8.22
C VAL A 194 -12.64 -4.97 7.60
N ALA A 195 -11.89 -4.09 6.93
CA ALA A 195 -12.46 -3.03 6.12
C ALA A 195 -11.92 -3.10 4.69
N THR A 196 -12.84 -3.13 3.74
CA THR A 196 -12.54 -3.12 2.32
C THR A 196 -12.67 -1.69 1.79
N VAL A 197 -11.64 -1.24 1.08
CA VAL A 197 -11.59 0.06 0.40
C VAL A 197 -11.65 -0.20 -1.10
N ASN A 198 -12.58 0.47 -1.79
CA ASN A 198 -12.63 0.49 -3.24
C ASN A 198 -12.03 1.81 -3.78
N ASN A 199 -11.97 1.95 -5.11
CA ASN A 199 -11.44 3.15 -5.76
C ASN A 199 -12.15 4.44 -5.31
N GLU A 200 -13.50 4.42 -5.26
CA GLU A 200 -14.31 5.59 -4.89
C GLU A 200 -13.99 6.05 -3.45
N MET A 201 -13.94 5.10 -2.50
CA MET A 201 -13.56 5.38 -1.12
C MET A 201 -12.13 5.86 -1.00
N LEU A 202 -11.18 5.31 -1.78
CA LEU A 202 -9.77 5.73 -1.76
C LEU A 202 -9.61 7.20 -2.17
N CYS A 203 -10.48 7.68 -3.07
CA CYS A 203 -10.51 9.07 -3.51
C CYS A 203 -11.31 9.99 -2.57
N ASP A 204 -12.07 9.43 -1.63
CA ASP A 204 -12.83 10.17 -0.62
C ASP A 204 -12.03 10.28 0.70
N MET A 205 -11.43 11.46 0.93
CA MET A 205 -10.62 11.71 2.12
C MET A 205 -11.43 11.72 3.42
N GLU A 206 -12.73 11.95 3.39
CA GLU A 206 -13.59 11.85 4.58
C GLU A 206 -13.85 10.38 4.93
N ALA A 207 -14.14 9.54 3.94
CA ALA A 207 -14.30 8.09 4.13
C ALA A 207 -13.00 7.46 4.65
N MET A 208 -11.86 7.80 4.04
CA MET A 208 -10.54 7.33 4.48
C MET A 208 -10.21 7.80 5.90
N GLU A 209 -10.56 9.04 6.25
CA GLU A 209 -10.38 9.56 7.60
C GLU A 209 -11.25 8.85 8.64
N ALA A 210 -12.50 8.50 8.29
CA ALA A 210 -13.38 7.75 9.17
C ALA A 210 -12.80 6.37 9.52
N LEU A 211 -12.24 5.65 8.53
CA LEU A 211 -11.51 4.40 8.75
C LEU A 211 -10.27 4.61 9.63
N ALA A 212 -9.49 5.65 9.37
CA ALA A 212 -8.31 5.96 10.18
C ALA A 212 -8.69 6.25 11.63
N TRP A 213 -9.76 7.03 11.86
CA TRP A 213 -10.27 7.31 13.18
C TRP A 213 -10.68 6.04 13.91
N ARG A 214 -11.40 5.14 13.22
CA ARG A 214 -11.78 3.82 13.74
C ARG A 214 -10.55 3.01 14.17
N MET A 215 -9.50 2.97 13.35
CA MET A 215 -8.24 2.31 13.71
C MET A 215 -7.59 2.94 14.96
N HIS A 216 -7.54 4.27 15.07
CA HIS A 216 -6.99 4.95 16.25
C HIS A 216 -7.75 4.63 17.53
N GLN A 217 -9.09 4.56 17.47
CA GLN A 217 -9.90 4.12 18.61
C GLN A 217 -9.53 2.72 19.07
N ARG A 218 -9.40 1.78 18.13
CA ARG A 218 -9.04 0.38 18.43
C ARG A 218 -7.62 0.26 18.97
N MET A 219 -6.69 1.07 18.48
CA MET A 219 -5.33 1.21 19.05
C MET A 219 -5.30 1.94 20.40
N ARG A 220 -6.43 2.47 20.88
CA ARG A 220 -6.52 3.34 22.08
C ARG A 220 -5.62 4.57 21.99
N LYS A 221 -5.41 5.08 20.77
CA LYS A 221 -4.63 6.29 20.49
C LYS A 221 -5.57 7.47 20.25
N ARG A 222 -5.16 8.67 20.64
CA ARG A 222 -5.90 9.89 20.31
C ARG A 222 -5.66 10.23 18.85
N TYR A 223 -6.74 10.28 18.08
CA TYR A 223 -6.70 10.84 16.73
C TYR A 223 -6.50 12.36 16.82
N ARG A 224 -5.30 12.84 16.45
CA ARG A 224 -4.94 14.26 16.51
C ARG A 224 -4.83 14.83 15.09
N ASN A 225 -5.93 14.80 14.35
CA ASN A 225 -6.06 15.55 13.11
C ASN A 225 -6.77 16.88 13.40
N ARG A 226 -6.03 17.99 13.39
CA ARG A 226 -6.58 19.34 13.56
C ARG A 226 -6.30 20.14 12.30
N VAL A 227 -7.19 21.06 11.92
CA VAL A 227 -8.19 20.89 10.85
C VAL A 227 -7.71 21.83 9.71
N ASP A 228 -8.00 21.52 8.46
CA ASP A 228 -7.60 22.20 7.19
C ASP A 228 -6.19 21.96 6.66
N ALA A 229 -5.13 22.35 7.38
CA ALA A 229 -3.76 22.30 6.84
C ALA A 229 -3.29 20.86 6.54
N ARG A 230 -3.90 19.86 7.18
CA ARG A 230 -3.60 18.44 6.95
C ARG A 230 -4.45 17.78 5.87
N ARG A 231 -5.68 18.24 5.62
CA ARG A 231 -6.49 17.77 4.47
C ARG A 231 -5.77 18.04 3.16
N LYS A 232 -5.26 19.28 3.01
CA LYS A 232 -4.41 19.65 1.86
C LYS A 232 -3.17 18.78 1.72
N LYS A 233 -2.58 18.31 2.82
CA LYS A 233 -1.44 17.38 2.78
C LYS A 233 -1.84 15.96 2.41
N GLN A 234 -3.01 15.49 2.85
CA GLN A 234 -3.55 14.18 2.46
C GLN A 234 -3.87 14.16 0.97
N GLU A 235 -4.55 15.19 0.47
CA GLU A 235 -4.83 15.38 -0.96
C GLU A 235 -3.53 15.47 -1.77
N ALA A 236 -2.55 16.26 -1.30
CA ALA A 236 -1.24 16.35 -1.95
C ALA A 236 -0.50 15.01 -1.95
N LEU A 237 -0.55 14.25 -0.86
CA LEU A 237 0.06 12.92 -0.78
C LEU A 237 -0.63 11.96 -1.76
N LEU A 238 -1.97 11.88 -1.74
CA LEU A 238 -2.76 11.06 -2.66
C LEU A 238 -2.40 11.39 -4.11
N ASN A 239 -2.46 12.67 -4.49
CA ASN A 239 -2.22 13.10 -5.86
C ASN A 239 -0.78 12.90 -6.30
N THR A 240 0.19 13.05 -5.39
CA THR A 240 1.60 12.73 -5.67
C THR A 240 1.77 11.24 -5.93
N LEU A 241 1.23 10.37 -5.06
CA LEU A 241 1.33 8.93 -5.22
C LEU A 241 0.62 8.45 -6.48
N ARG A 242 -0.59 8.94 -6.75
CA ARG A 242 -1.34 8.67 -7.99
C ARG A 242 -0.49 9.02 -9.21
N ALA A 243 0.12 10.22 -9.25
CA ALA A 243 0.99 10.62 -10.34
C ALA A 243 2.24 9.73 -10.47
N CYS A 244 2.89 9.37 -9.36
CA CYS A 244 4.03 8.44 -9.36
C CYS A 244 3.65 7.06 -9.92
N PHE A 245 2.45 6.58 -9.60
CA PHE A 245 1.90 5.34 -10.16
C PHE A 245 1.16 5.56 -11.48
N GLY A 246 1.42 6.65 -12.22
CA GLY A 246 0.88 6.87 -13.55
C GLY A 246 -0.65 7.07 -13.64
N LEU A 247 -1.34 7.27 -12.52
CA LEU A 247 -2.75 7.60 -12.40
C LEU A 247 -2.99 9.11 -12.49
N LYS A 248 -4.21 9.51 -12.85
CA LYS A 248 -4.60 10.92 -12.84
C LYS A 248 -4.84 11.40 -11.40
N PRO A 249 -4.43 12.62 -11.02
CA PRO A 249 -4.87 13.27 -9.79
C PRO A 249 -6.40 13.35 -9.70
N VAL A 250 -6.92 13.43 -8.47
CA VAL A 250 -8.33 13.68 -8.14
C VAL A 250 -8.52 15.09 -7.58
#